data_AF-V9XQ46-F1
#
_entry.id   AF-V9XQ46-F1
#
_cell.length_a   1.000
_cell.length_b   1.000
_cell.length_c   1.000
_cell.angle_alpha   90.00
_cell.angle_beta   90.00
_cell.angle_gamma   90.00
#
_symmetry.space_group_name_H-M   'P 1'
#
loop_
_entity.id
_entity.type
_entity.pdbx_description
1 polymer ?
#
loop_
_entity_poly.entity_id
_entity_poly.type
_entity_poly.pdbx_seq_one_letter_code
_entity_poly.pdbx_strand_id
1 'polypeptide(L)'
;WGEGHGSSIHDHSNSHCFMKLLQGQLKETLFEWPESKSVGDMVQKSQRILQEDKVAYINDSIGLHRVENNSHTEGAVSLHLYSPPFQTCQTFDQRTGHINTVKMT
;
A
#
# COMPACT_ATOMS: atom_id res chain seq x y z
N TRP A 1 9.00 -9.32 -2.59
CA TRP A 1 9.58 -7.96 -2.67
C TRP A 1 11.09 -8.10 -2.78
N GLY A 2 11.67 -7.72 -3.92
CA GLY A 2 13.13 -7.64 -4.07
C GLY A 2 13.72 -6.48 -3.24
N GLU A 3 15.04 -6.35 -3.25
CA GLU A 3 15.75 -5.24 -2.61
C GLU A 3 15.26 -3.89 -3.17
N GLY A 4 14.86 -2.97 -2.29
CA GLY A 4 14.35 -1.65 -2.68
C GLY A 4 13.00 -1.64 -3.42
N HIS A 5 12.35 -2.80 -3.65
CA HIS A 5 11.05 -2.84 -4.33
C HIS A 5 9.95 -2.22 -3.48
N GLY A 6 9.06 -1.47 -4.10
CA GLY A 6 7.88 -0.92 -3.43
C GLY A 6 6.68 -0.80 -4.37
N SER A 7 5.50 -0.69 -3.79
CA SER A 7 4.26 -0.44 -4.51
C SER A 7 4.09 1.05 -4.83
N SER A 8 3.12 1.38 -5.69
CA SER A 8 2.54 2.73 -5.72
C SER A 8 1.72 2.99 -4.45
N ILE A 9 1.32 4.25 -4.22
CA ILE A 9 0.21 4.56 -3.31
C ILE A 9 -1.06 4.02 -3.98
N HIS A 10 -1.86 3.22 -3.29
CA HIS A 10 -3.03 2.57 -3.90
C HIS A 10 -4.18 2.33 -2.91
N ASP A 11 -5.37 2.12 -3.49
CA ASP A 11 -6.60 1.70 -2.81
C ASP A 11 -6.81 0.18 -2.87
N HIS A 12 -7.94 -0.28 -2.34
CA HIS A 12 -8.32 -1.69 -2.27
C HIS A 12 -9.69 -1.98 -2.91
N SER A 13 -10.23 -1.06 -3.70
CA SER A 13 -11.48 -1.24 -4.47
C SER A 13 -12.63 -1.82 -3.64
N ASN A 14 -12.89 -1.18 -2.49
CA ASN A 14 -13.89 -1.55 -1.48
C ASN A 14 -13.76 -2.97 -0.92
N SER A 15 -12.54 -3.54 -0.97
CA SER A 15 -12.25 -4.85 -0.43
C SER A 15 -11.45 -4.77 0.87
N HIS A 16 -11.62 -5.78 1.71
CA HIS A 16 -10.76 -6.01 2.87
C HIS A 16 -9.39 -6.48 2.41
N CYS A 17 -8.32 -5.91 2.95
CA CYS A 17 -6.95 -6.33 2.71
C CYS A 17 -6.30 -6.75 4.03
N PHE A 18 -5.86 -8.00 4.10
CA PHE A 18 -5.01 -8.51 5.17
C PHE A 18 -3.63 -8.79 4.59
N MET A 19 -2.59 -8.29 5.24
CA MET A 19 -1.20 -8.51 4.84
C MET A 19 -0.42 -9.10 6.01
N LYS A 20 0.01 -10.35 5.90
CA LYS A 20 0.90 -11.00 6.87
C LYS A 20 2.33 -11.04 6.32
N LEU A 21 3.30 -10.62 7.12
CA LEU A 21 4.71 -10.76 6.79
C LEU A 21 5.17 -12.20 7.04
N LEU A 22 5.72 -12.83 6.00
CA LEU A 22 6.24 -14.20 6.05
C LEU A 22 7.77 -14.24 6.15
N GLN A 23 8.44 -13.25 5.58
CA GLN A 23 9.90 -13.12 5.61
C GLN A 23 10.32 -11.66 5.47
N GLY A 24 11.39 -11.27 6.16
CA GLY A 24 11.96 -9.94 6.12
C GLY A 24 11.08 -8.88 6.79
N GLN A 25 11.16 -7.65 6.30
CA GLN A 25 10.36 -6.54 6.82
C GLN A 25 9.83 -5.66 5.68
N LEU A 26 8.66 -5.07 5.90
CA LEU A 26 8.08 -4.09 4.97
C LEU A 26 7.73 -2.81 5.72
N LYS A 27 8.03 -1.67 5.11
CA LYS A 27 7.53 -0.37 5.56
C LYS A 27 6.16 -0.15 4.93
N GLU A 28 5.16 0.10 5.76
CA GLU A 28 3.85 0.55 5.32
C GLU A 28 3.70 2.03 5.66
N THR A 29 3.38 2.84 4.66
CA THR A 29 3.06 4.27 4.81
C THR A 29 1.60 4.49 4.45
N LEU A 30 0.82 5.02 5.40
CA LEU A 30 -0.59 5.34 5.21
C LEU A 30 -0.76 6.77 4.72
N PHE A 31 -1.68 6.99 3.80
CA PHE A 31 -2.02 8.30 3.23
C PHE A 31 -3.52 8.58 3.38
N GLU A 32 -3.85 9.87 3.47
CA GLU A 32 -5.22 10.34 3.34
C GLU A 32 -5.68 10.25 1.88
N TRP A 33 -7.00 10.21 1.68
CA TRP A 33 -7.57 10.36 0.35
C TRP A 33 -7.33 11.79 -0.15
N PRO A 34 -7.00 11.99 -1.43
CA PRO A 34 -6.83 13.33 -1.97
C PRO A 34 -8.16 14.09 -1.90
N GLU A 35 -8.14 15.34 -1.45
CA GLU A 35 -9.32 16.17 -1.51
C GLU A 35 -9.62 16.54 -2.97
N SER A 36 -10.90 16.60 -3.34
CA SER A 36 -11.37 16.89 -4.71
C SER A 36 -10.82 18.18 -5.36
N LYS A 37 -10.14 19.03 -4.59
CA LYS A 37 -9.55 20.31 -5.03
C LYS A 37 -8.06 20.44 -4.75
N SER A 38 -7.43 19.46 -4.08
CA SER A 38 -6.02 19.55 -3.72
C SER A 38 -5.15 19.07 -4.88
N VAL A 39 -4.67 20.01 -5.69
CA VAL A 39 -3.50 19.79 -6.55
C VAL A 39 -2.28 19.96 -5.64
N GLY A 40 -1.72 18.86 -5.14
CA GLY A 40 -0.61 18.93 -4.19
C GLY A 40 -0.19 17.58 -3.65
N ASP A 41 0.83 17.61 -2.79
CA ASP A 41 1.41 16.39 -2.23
C ASP A 41 0.37 15.64 -1.37
N MET A 42 0.32 14.32 -1.55
CA MET A 42 -0.47 13.40 -0.75
C MET A 42 -0.06 13.48 0.73
N VAL A 43 -1.04 13.61 1.62
CA VAL A 43 -0.80 13.74 3.06
C VAL A 43 -0.54 12.37 3.67
N GLN A 44 0.65 12.17 4.23
CA GLN A 44 1.00 10.98 4.99
C GLN A 44 0.36 11.02 6.38
N LYS A 45 -0.45 10.02 6.72
CA LYS A 45 -1.07 9.86 8.05
C LYS A 45 -0.11 9.27 9.06
N SER A 46 0.59 8.21 8.68
CA SER A 46 1.50 7.48 9.55
C SER A 46 2.40 6.55 8.75
N GLN A 47 3.40 6.00 9.41
CA GLN A 47 4.26 4.94 8.87
C GLN A 47 4.57 3.92 9.96
N ARG A 48 4.77 2.68 9.56
CA ARG A 48 5.22 1.60 10.46
C ARG A 48 6.09 0.58 9.72
N ILE A 49 6.93 -0.10 10.48
CA ILE A 49 7.68 -1.27 9.99
C ILE A 49 6.95 -2.52 10.45
N LEU A 50 6.56 -3.36 9.49
CA LEU A 50 5.97 -4.66 9.71
C LEU A 50 7.09 -5.69 9.72
N GLN A 51 7.23 -6.35 10.87
CA GLN A 51 8.20 -7.42 11.10
C GLN A 51 7.59 -8.78 10.73
N GLU A 52 8.44 -9.80 10.62
CA GLU A 52 8.01 -11.18 10.43
C GLU A 52 6.89 -11.59 11.41
N ASP A 53 5.99 -12.41 10.90
CA ASP A 53 4.77 -12.89 11.54
C ASP A 53 3.69 -11.85 11.89
N LYS A 54 3.97 -10.55 11.75
CA LYS A 54 2.97 -9.51 11.99
C LYS A 54 1.94 -9.45 10.86
N VAL A 55 0.72 -9.09 11.25
CA VAL A 55 -0.43 -8.91 10.36
C VAL A 55 -0.85 -7.45 10.37
N ALA A 56 -0.99 -6.87 9.19
CA ALA A 56 -1.59 -5.57 8.95
C ALA A 56 -2.97 -5.75 8.30
N TYR A 57 -3.85 -4.79 8.55
CA TYR A 57 -5.17 -4.73 7.95
C TYR A 57 -5.41 -3.31 7.41
N ILE A 58 -6.03 -3.24 6.24
CA ILE A 58 -6.48 -1.99 5.62
C ILE A 58 -7.74 -2.24 4.78
N ASN A 59 -8.55 -1.20 4.65
CA ASN A 59 -9.58 -1.04 3.63
C ASN A 59 -9.69 0.46 3.29
N ASP A 60 -10.50 0.78 2.28
CA ASP A 60 -10.61 2.16 1.77
C ASP A 60 -11.12 3.17 2.81
N SER A 61 -11.86 2.73 3.83
CA SER A 61 -12.30 3.62 4.92
C SER A 61 -11.16 4.05 5.87
N ILE A 62 -10.06 3.30 5.93
CA ILE A 62 -8.89 3.63 6.74
C ILE A 62 -7.99 4.64 6.01
N GLY A 63 -7.81 4.42 4.70
CA GLY A 63 -7.02 5.28 3.83
C GLY A 63 -6.34 4.49 2.71
N LEU A 64 -5.38 5.16 2.08
CA LEU A 64 -4.52 4.60 1.03
C LEU A 64 -3.20 4.16 1.65
N HIS A 65 -2.47 3.28 0.98
CA HIS A 65 -1.13 2.94 1.46
C HIS A 65 -0.10 2.68 0.38
N ARG A 66 1.16 2.77 0.78
CA ARG A 66 2.31 2.27 0.04
C ARG A 66 3.06 1.27 0.89
N VAL A 67 3.46 0.15 0.29
CA VAL A 67 4.22 -0.92 0.94
C VAL A 67 5.57 -1.07 0.24
N GLU A 68 6.65 -1.02 1.02
CA GLU A 68 8.02 -0.96 0.48
C GLU A 68 8.96 -1.90 1.24
N ASN A 69 9.80 -2.63 0.52
CA ASN A 69 10.98 -3.25 1.07
C ASN A 69 12.12 -2.23 1.07
N ASN A 70 12.38 -1.61 2.22
CA ASN A 70 13.48 -0.68 2.40
C ASN A 70 14.86 -1.36 2.50
N SER A 71 14.92 -2.70 2.54
CA SER A 71 16.21 -3.40 2.56
C SER A 71 16.89 -3.32 1.20
N HIS A 72 18.19 -3.04 1.22
CA HIS A 72 19.06 -3.04 0.04
C HIS A 72 19.92 -4.31 -0.07
N THR A 73 19.70 -5.29 0.82
CA THR A 73 20.50 -6.53 0.88
C THR A 73 19.66 -7.78 1.09
N GLU A 74 18.38 -7.64 1.44
CA GLU A 74 17.49 -8.75 1.79
C GLU A 74 16.14 -8.61 1.09
N GLY A 75 15.60 -9.73 0.61
CA GLY A 75 14.23 -9.81 0.12
C GLY A 75 13.21 -9.84 1.26
N ALA A 76 11.95 -9.52 0.94
CA ALA A 76 10.82 -9.70 1.83
C ALA A 76 9.68 -10.43 1.12
N VAL A 77 8.87 -11.18 1.89
CA VAL A 77 7.69 -11.90 1.41
C VAL A 77 6.52 -11.62 2.31
N SER A 78 5.38 -11.27 1.71
CA SER A 78 4.11 -11.09 2.41
C SER A 78 3.01 -11.93 1.77
N LEU A 79 2.09 -12.42 2.61
CA LEU A 79 0.86 -13.06 2.20
C LEU A 79 -0.28 -12.04 2.26
N HIS A 80 -0.99 -11.88 1.15
CA HIS A 80 -2.14 -10.99 1.05
C HIS A 80 -3.43 -11.78 0.88
N LEU A 81 -4.48 -11.38 1.61
CA LEU A 81 -5.84 -11.88 1.44
C LEU A 81 -6.77 -10.70 1.16
N TYR A 82 -7.47 -10.78 0.03
CA TYR A 82 -8.45 -9.79 -0.40
C TYR A 82 -9.87 -10.37 -0.40
N SER A 83 -10.83 -9.64 0.19
CA SER A 83 -12.24 -10.07 0.23
C SER A 83 -13.20 -8.87 0.16
N PRO A 84 -14.08 -8.77 -0.86
CA PRO A 84 -14.15 -9.64 -2.04
C PRO A 84 -12.87 -9.59 -2.90
N PRO A 85 -12.67 -10.52 -3.84
CA PRO A 85 -11.59 -10.41 -4.81
C PRO A 85 -11.85 -9.27 -5.79
N PHE A 86 -10.79 -8.62 -6.24
CA PHE A 86 -10.81 -7.58 -7.28
C PHE A 86 -9.64 -7.75 -8.25
N GLN A 87 -9.74 -7.14 -9.44
CA GLN A 87 -8.69 -7.19 -10.47
C GLN A 87 -8.14 -5.82 -10.85
N THR A 88 -8.75 -4.75 -10.36
CA THR A 88 -8.36 -3.38 -10.65
C THR A 88 -8.25 -2.62 -9.35
N CYS A 89 -7.29 -1.71 -9.25
CA CYS A 89 -7.20 -0.74 -8.17
C CYS A 89 -6.85 0.63 -8.74
N GLN A 90 -6.96 1.65 -7.89
CA GLN A 90 -6.49 2.99 -8.19
C GLN A 90 -5.09 3.18 -7.61
N THR A 91 -4.20 3.77 -8.40
CA THR A 91 -2.90 4.25 -7.95
C THR A 91 -2.86 5.77 -7.95
N PHE A 92 -2.11 6.33 -7.01
CA PHE A 92 -2.08 7.76 -6.75
C PHE A 92 -0.65 8.29 -6.92
N ASP A 93 -0.51 9.33 -7.72
CA ASP A 93 0.73 10.10 -7.80
C ASP A 93 0.91 10.87 -6.49
N GLN A 94 2.05 10.65 -5.81
CA GLN A 94 2.29 11.25 -4.50
C GLN A 94 2.33 12.78 -4.53
N ARG A 95 2.72 13.41 -5.65
CA ARG A 95 2.93 14.86 -5.72
C ARG A 95 1.69 15.66 -6.08
N THR A 96 0.72 14.98 -6.69
CA THR A 96 -0.44 15.63 -7.30
C THR A 96 -1.76 15.06 -6.83
N GLY A 97 -1.75 13.86 -6.23
CA GLY A 97 -2.96 13.09 -5.94
C GLY A 97 -3.66 12.56 -7.19
N HIS A 98 -3.04 12.68 -8.37
CA HIS A 98 -3.63 12.23 -9.62
C HIS A 98 -3.84 10.72 -9.61
N ILE A 99 -5.02 10.29 -10.08
CA ILE A 99 -5.50 8.92 -9.96
C ILE A 99 -5.37 8.21 -11.31
N ASN A 100 -4.77 7.02 -11.30
CA ASN A 100 -4.77 6.11 -12.44
C ASN A 100 -5.45 4.80 -12.07
N THR A 101 -6.28 4.25 -12.95
CA THR A 101 -6.82 2.89 -12.77
C THR A 101 -5.85 1.88 -13.36
N VAL A 102 -5.46 0.89 -12.56
CA VAL A 102 -4.50 -0.16 -12.94
C VAL A 102 -5.17 -1.51 -12.82
N LYS A 103 -4.93 -2.39 -13.81
CA LYS A 103 -5.31 -3.80 -13.74
C LYS A 103 -4.15 -4.60 -13.13
N MET A 104 -4.43 -5.34 -12.07
CA MET A 104 -3.47 -6.23 -11.42
C MET A 104 -3.34 -7.52 -12.24
N THR A 105 -2.11 -7.96 -12.49
CA THR A 105 -1.77 -9.16 -13.27
C THR A 105 -0.95 -10.13 -12.47
#